data_AF-A0A261KV50-F1
#
_entry.id   AF-A0A261KV50-F1
#
_cell.length_a   1.000
_cell.length_b   1.000
_cell.length_c   1.000
_cell.angle_alpha   90.00
_cell.angle_beta   90.00
_cell.angle_gamma   90.00
#
_symmetry.space_group_name_H-M   'P 1'
#
loop_
_entity.id
_entity.type
_entity.pdbx_description
1 polymer ?
#
loop_
_entity_poly.entity_id
_entity_poly.type
_entity_poly.pdbx_seq_one_letter_code
_entity_poly.pdbx_strand_id
1 'polypeptide(L)'
;MSNFQFFSERAVIVDFKHFPQTDRGIREWKNRMEDVFGVPLNDKLAVGAMEILFPQQTGKELVNVAKKYRAEYILTRVDWHGDIEGKVMDKEGEWVIFQINSD
;
A
#
# COMPACT_ATOMS: atom_id res chain seq x y z
N MET A 1 14.25 11.84 -12.30
CA MET A 1 13.41 11.12 -11.32
C MET A 1 14.33 10.58 -10.25
N SER A 2 13.97 10.73 -8.98
CA SER A 2 14.67 10.01 -7.90
C SER A 2 14.36 8.51 -8.00
N ASN A 3 15.23 7.67 -7.44
CA ASN A 3 14.95 6.23 -7.31
C ASN A 3 13.63 6.01 -6.54
N PHE A 4 13.35 6.84 -5.54
CA PHE A 4 12.10 6.85 -4.79
C PHE A 4 10.87 7.06 -5.66
N GLN A 5 10.91 8.05 -6.57
CA GLN A 5 9.81 8.28 -7.54
C GLN A 5 9.64 7.11 -8.50
N PHE A 6 10.74 6.47 -8.91
CA PHE A 6 10.70 5.32 -9.80
C PHE A 6 10.05 4.11 -9.12
N PHE A 7 10.52 3.73 -7.92
CA PHE A 7 10.02 2.56 -7.20
C PHE A 7 8.63 2.76 -6.57
N SER A 8 8.24 3.99 -6.27
CA SER A 8 6.88 4.27 -5.80
C SER A 8 5.84 4.21 -6.91
N GLU A 9 6.26 4.09 -8.18
CA GLU A 9 5.41 4.15 -9.39
C GLU A 9 4.46 5.37 -9.38
N ARG A 10 4.89 6.47 -8.74
CA ARG A 10 4.03 7.63 -8.46
C ARG A 10 4.71 8.94 -8.86
N ALA A 11 4.22 9.56 -9.94
CA ALA A 11 4.49 10.97 -10.24
C ALA A 11 3.41 11.91 -9.65
N VAL A 12 2.24 11.39 -9.24
CA VAL A 12 1.11 12.17 -8.67
C VAL A 12 0.45 11.36 -7.56
N ILE A 13 0.37 11.94 -6.36
CA ILE A 13 -0.34 11.39 -5.21
C ILE A 13 -1.84 11.69 -5.43
N VAL A 14 -2.60 10.66 -5.77
CA VAL A 14 -4.04 10.66 -6.09
C VAL A 14 -4.41 11.40 -7.39
N ASP A 15 -4.41 10.68 -8.52
CA ASP A 15 -5.18 11.10 -9.69
C ASP A 15 -6.50 10.31 -9.71
N PHE A 16 -7.63 11.02 -9.56
CA PHE A 16 -8.99 10.49 -9.72
C PHE A 16 -9.21 9.76 -11.05
N LYS A 17 -8.34 9.95 -12.05
CA LYS A 17 -8.38 9.22 -13.33
C LYS A 17 -8.06 7.73 -13.22
N HIS A 18 -7.49 7.27 -12.10
CA HIS A 18 -7.20 5.84 -11.87
C HIS A 18 -8.28 5.12 -11.06
N PHE A 19 -9.40 5.80 -10.78
CA PHE A 19 -10.54 5.13 -10.16
C PHE A 19 -11.12 4.11 -11.16
N PRO A 20 -11.36 2.86 -10.77
CA PRO A 20 -11.93 1.88 -11.67
C PRO A 20 -13.32 2.32 -12.13
N GLN A 21 -13.53 2.39 -13.45
CA GLN A 21 -14.80 2.84 -14.04
C GLN A 21 -15.76 1.68 -14.37
N THR A 22 -15.32 0.44 -14.19
CA THR A 22 -16.14 -0.76 -14.43
C THR A 22 -16.56 -1.39 -13.11
N ASP A 23 -17.74 -2.00 -13.06
CA ASP A 23 -18.23 -2.72 -11.87
C ASP A 23 -17.24 -3.76 -11.35
N ARG A 24 -16.59 -4.48 -12.28
CA ARG A 24 -15.54 -5.44 -11.94
C ARG A 24 -14.35 -4.75 -11.29
N GLY A 25 -13.87 -3.65 -11.88
CA GLY A 25 -12.77 -2.88 -11.33
C GLY A 25 -13.09 -2.29 -9.96
N ILE A 26 -14.32 -1.80 -9.75
CA ILE A 26 -14.77 -1.25 -8.46
C ILE A 26 -14.75 -2.33 -7.38
N ARG A 27 -15.25 -3.53 -7.69
CA ARG A 27 -15.21 -4.68 -6.77
C ARG A 27 -13.78 -5.10 -6.46
N GLU A 28 -12.92 -5.17 -7.46
CA GLU A 28 -11.51 -5.54 -7.27
C GLU A 28 -10.76 -4.52 -6.43
N TRP A 29 -10.97 -3.23 -6.71
CA TRP A 29 -10.42 -2.15 -5.89
C TRP A 29 -10.91 -2.24 -4.45
N LYS A 30 -12.22 -2.40 -4.23
CA LYS A 30 -12.78 -2.56 -2.89
C LYS A 30 -12.09 -3.71 -2.14
N ASN A 31 -12.03 -4.90 -2.75
CA ASN A 31 -11.42 -6.07 -2.13
C ASN A 31 -9.93 -5.83 -1.80
N ARG A 32 -9.18 -5.17 -2.69
CA ARG A 32 -7.77 -4.81 -2.45
C ARG A 32 -7.61 -3.86 -1.28
N MET A 33 -8.47 -2.84 -1.19
CA MET A 33 -8.43 -1.87 -0.09
C MET A 33 -8.82 -2.54 1.25
N GLU A 34 -9.83 -3.42 1.25
CA GLU A 34 -10.22 -4.18 2.44
C GLU A 34 -9.08 -5.08 2.94
N ASP A 35 -8.37 -5.75 2.04
CA ASP A 35 -7.19 -6.55 2.38
C ASP A 35 -6.06 -5.67 2.94
N VAL A 36 -5.78 -4.52 2.33
CA VAL A 36 -4.72 -3.59 2.77
C VAL A 36 -5.00 -2.98 4.13
N PHE A 37 -6.26 -2.68 4.46
CA PHE A 37 -6.62 -2.11 5.77
C PHE A 37 -7.03 -3.17 6.80
N GLY A 38 -7.13 -4.44 6.40
CA GLY A 38 -7.57 -5.54 7.26
C GLY A 38 -9.01 -5.43 7.76
N VAL A 39 -9.83 -4.53 7.20
CA VAL A 39 -11.22 -4.31 7.62
C VAL A 39 -12.16 -4.11 6.44
N PRO A 40 -13.44 -4.50 6.55
CA PRO A 40 -14.43 -4.23 5.50
C PRO A 40 -14.63 -2.73 5.28
N LEU A 41 -14.65 -2.33 4.02
CA LEU A 41 -15.02 -0.98 3.61
C LEU A 41 -16.54 -0.86 3.70
N ASN A 42 -16.99 0.05 4.55
CA ASN A 42 -18.38 0.44 4.68
C ASN A 42 -18.51 1.96 4.60
N ASP A 43 -19.74 2.44 4.42
CA ASP A 43 -20.03 3.87 4.22
C ASP A 43 -19.62 4.77 5.41
N LYS A 44 -19.27 4.18 6.56
CA LYS A 44 -18.81 4.90 7.77
C LYS A 44 -17.29 5.02 7.84
N LEU A 45 -16.53 4.36 6.96
CA LEU A 45 -15.09 4.60 6.85
C LEU A 45 -14.86 5.95 6.19
N ALA A 46 -14.69 6.99 7.00
CA ALA A 46 -14.29 8.30 6.52
C ALA A 46 -12.92 8.23 5.82
N VAL A 47 -12.67 9.13 4.88
CA VAL A 47 -11.39 9.23 4.13
C VAL A 47 -10.17 9.33 5.08
N GLY A 48 -10.34 9.85 6.31
CA GLY A 48 -9.30 9.87 7.34
C GLY A 48 -9.13 8.58 8.16
N ALA A 49 -10.09 7.66 8.15
CA ALA A 49 -9.96 6.38 8.84
C ALA A 49 -8.85 5.51 8.23
N MET A 50 -8.58 5.66 6.93
CA MET A 50 -7.51 4.95 6.24
C MET A 50 -6.12 5.30 6.78
N GLU A 51 -5.89 6.55 7.16
CA GLU A 51 -4.63 7.01 7.78
C GLU A 51 -4.45 6.44 9.20
N ILE A 52 -5.54 5.99 9.83
CA ILE A 52 -5.51 5.37 11.17
C ILE A 52 -5.38 3.84 11.05
N LEU A 53 -6.05 3.24 10.07
CA LEU A 53 -6.12 1.78 9.91
C LEU A 53 -4.86 1.21 9.25
N PHE A 54 -4.28 1.90 8.28
CA PHE A 54 -3.08 1.41 7.60
C PHE A 54 -1.90 1.20 8.57
N PRO A 55 -1.56 2.15 9.47
CA PRO A 55 -0.49 1.95 10.45
C PRO A 55 -0.76 0.87 11.51
N GLN A 56 -1.99 0.35 11.61
CA GLN A 56 -2.34 -0.72 12.55
C GLN A 56 -2.09 -2.11 11.97
N GLN A 57 -1.85 -2.22 10.67
CA GLN A 57 -1.43 -3.48 10.07
C GLN A 57 -0.04 -3.85 10.55
N THR A 58 0.22 -5.14 10.70
CA THR A 58 1.58 -5.64 10.92
C THR A 58 2.32 -5.74 9.59
N GLY A 59 3.65 -5.65 9.62
CA GLY A 59 4.46 -5.87 8.42
C GLY A 59 4.21 -7.22 7.77
N LYS A 60 3.98 -8.27 8.59
CA LYS A 60 3.62 -9.62 8.12
C LYS A 60 2.31 -9.63 7.33
N GLU A 61 1.27 -8.93 7.80
CA GLU A 61 -0.01 -8.81 7.09
C GLU A 61 0.18 -8.12 5.74
N LEU A 62 0.90 -7.00 5.71
CA LEU A 62 1.18 -6.27 4.48
C LEU A 62 1.99 -7.10 3.47
N VAL A 63 2.98 -7.88 3.92
CA VAL A 63 3.73 -8.81 3.07
C VAL A 63 2.81 -9.89 2.48
N ASN A 64 1.86 -10.42 3.25
CA ASN A 64 0.90 -11.41 2.76
C ASN A 64 -0.03 -10.81 1.69
N VAL A 65 -0.53 -9.59 1.93
CA VAL A 65 -1.36 -8.86 0.95
C VAL A 65 -0.58 -8.61 -0.33
N ALA A 66 0.66 -8.16 -0.20
CA ALA A 66 1.50 -7.87 -1.33
C ALA A 66 1.83 -9.13 -2.16
N LYS A 67 2.08 -10.27 -1.51
CA LYS A 67 2.19 -11.58 -2.18
C LYS A 67 0.90 -12.00 -2.89
N LYS A 68 -0.26 -11.84 -2.24
CA LYS A 68 -1.59 -12.14 -2.81
C LYS A 68 -1.80 -11.40 -4.13
N TYR A 69 -1.34 -10.15 -4.21
CA TYR A 69 -1.49 -9.30 -5.40
C TYR A 69 -0.25 -9.24 -6.29
N ARG A 70 0.79 -10.04 -5.99
CA ARG A 70 2.07 -10.05 -6.72
C ARG A 70 2.71 -8.67 -6.83
N ALA A 71 2.57 -7.84 -5.80
CA ALA A 71 3.28 -6.58 -5.70
C ALA A 71 4.76 -6.86 -5.42
N GLU A 72 5.66 -6.13 -6.07
CA GLU A 72 7.10 -6.26 -5.89
C GLU A 72 7.62 -5.40 -4.73
N TYR A 73 6.89 -4.33 -4.42
CA TYR A 73 7.28 -3.31 -3.46
C TYR A 73 6.16 -2.99 -2.47
N ILE A 74 6.54 -2.61 -1.26
CA ILE A 74 5.69 -1.99 -0.25
C ILE A 74 6.25 -0.60 0.05
N LEU A 75 5.43 0.44 -0.12
CA LEU A 75 5.72 1.80 0.35
C LEU A 75 5.01 2.05 1.68
N THR A 76 5.77 2.42 2.70
CA THR A 76 5.24 2.69 4.04
C THR A 76 6.18 3.62 4.80
N ARG A 77 5.90 3.88 6.08
CA ARG A 77 6.84 4.53 6.99
C ARG A 77 7.49 3.55 7.98
N VAL A 78 8.71 3.86 8.38
CA VAL A 78 9.52 3.04 9.31
C VAL A 78 8.89 3.01 10.71
N ASP A 79 8.29 4.12 11.15
CA ASP A 79 7.62 4.22 12.45
C ASP A 79 6.29 3.44 12.52
N TRP A 80 5.73 3.07 11.36
CA TRP A 80 4.52 2.25 11.28
C TRP A 80 4.84 0.77 11.16
N HIS A 81 5.70 0.40 10.20
CA HIS A 81 5.90 -0.99 9.80
C HIS A 81 7.40 -1.32 9.71
N GLY A 82 8.13 -1.02 10.78
CA GLY A 82 9.56 -1.33 10.90
C GLY A 82 9.86 -2.84 11.01
N ASP A 83 8.84 -3.67 11.16
CA ASP A 83 8.88 -5.12 11.26
C ASP A 83 8.82 -5.83 9.89
N ILE A 84 8.75 -5.10 8.77
CA ILE A 84 8.78 -5.71 7.43
C ILE A 84 10.16 -6.30 7.13
N GLU A 85 10.20 -7.62 6.98
CA GLU A 85 11.36 -8.37 6.50
C GLU A 85 11.46 -8.25 4.96
N GLY A 86 12.05 -7.16 4.48
CA GLY A 86 12.28 -6.91 3.06
C GLY A 86 13.54 -6.10 2.81
N LYS A 87 14.03 -6.11 1.56
CA LYS A 87 15.18 -5.28 1.19
C LYS A 87 14.73 -3.83 1.06
N VAL A 88 15.32 -2.94 1.85
CA VAL A 88 15.12 -1.49 1.68
C VAL A 88 15.73 -1.07 0.34
N MET A 89 14.89 -0.54 -0.55
CA MET A 89 15.30 -0.05 -1.86
C MET A 89 15.61 1.44 -1.86
N ASP A 90 14.79 2.23 -1.16
CA ASP A 90 15.00 3.67 -1.01
C ASP A 90 14.25 4.22 0.22
N LYS A 91 14.60 5.44 0.63
CA LYS A 91 14.00 6.17 1.74
C LYS A 91 13.92 7.67 1.45
N GLU A 92 12.82 8.29 1.89
CA GLU A 92 12.64 9.74 1.84
C GLU A 92 11.98 10.22 3.14
N GLY A 93 12.78 10.83 4.03
CA GLY A 93 12.34 11.13 5.39
C GLY A 93 11.95 9.85 6.13
N GLU A 94 10.72 9.82 6.66
CA GLU A 94 10.16 8.66 7.36
C GLU A 94 9.65 7.56 6.40
N TRP A 95 9.52 7.87 5.10
CA TRP A 95 9.03 6.92 4.10
C TRP A 95 10.12 5.96 3.64
N VAL A 96 9.74 4.72 3.43
CA VAL A 96 10.61 3.62 3.03
C VAL A 96 9.92 2.73 2.01
N ILE A 97 10.68 2.28 1.03
CA ILE A 97 10.24 1.28 0.04
C ILE A 97 10.96 -0.04 0.33
N PHE A 98 10.18 -1.08 0.63
CA PHE A 98 10.66 -2.46 0.80
C PHE A 98 10.40 -3.26 -0.48
N GLN A 99 11.40 -3.96 -0.98
CA GLN A 99 11.24 -5.02 -1.97
C GLN A 99 10.99 -6.35 -1.24
N ILE A 100 9.94 -7.06 -1.64
CA ILE A 100 9.41 -8.24 -0.94
C ILE A 100 9.48 -9.54 -1.75
N ASN A 101 9.60 -9.45 -3.08
CA ASN A 101 9.83 -10.58 -3.97
C ASN A 101 11.19 -10.35 -4.64
N SER A 102 12.24 -10.99 -4.09
CA SER A 102 13.61 -10.96 -4.63
C SER A 102 14.09 -12.35 -5.05
N ASP A 103 13.15 -13.23 -5.40
CA ASP A 103 13.44 -14.56 -5.97
C ASP A 103 13.43 -14.51 -7.50
#